data_AF-A0A061JS51-F1
#
_entry.id   AF-A0A061JS51-F1
#
_cell.length_a   1.000
_cell.length_b   1.000
_cell.length_c   1.000
_cell.angle_alpha   90.00
_cell.angle_beta   90.00
_cell.angle_gamma   90.00
#
_symmetry.space_group_name_H-M   'P 1'
#
loop_
_entity.id
_entity.type
_entity.pdbx_description
1 polymer ?
#
loop_
_entity_poly.entity_id
_entity_poly.type
_entity_poly.pdbx_seq_one_letter_code
_entity_poly.pdbx_strand_id
1 'polypeptide(L)'
;MNRPLHPDQLRKLVPLDGLSPRQLWQVRTRLVPCQLGAGQVLERGLGRGETHDYLLSGRLLLTGSDGQQTLLHAGTPAALHRLSLSLPGEVRALDDCLLLSIDSGELERLLSWRQALQDVLLELSMEGEVEVWLERLLENPLFAQVPPVNIRSMLNRLVSIESTAGQALLREGEAGDCCYFLKSGRAQVLKNADNGRQLLAELEPGACFGEEALLEDCARNASVVMIEDGCVLRLDRADFLELLKAPVVAEVGLAEVADLLGCGAQWLDVRQLEDYERGHAMQALHMPLHLLRMKTRLLDPQRTYLCYCESGKRSANAVFLLTQLGFCAYALRGGLDALGMEDRAALLWECGSGYLARSDGRIERSL
;
A
#
# COMPACT_ATOMS: atom_id res chain seq x y z
N MET A 1 -9.43 30.12 2.44
CA MET A 1 -9.55 29.57 1.06
C MET A 1 -8.51 28.47 0.91
N ASN A 2 -8.94 27.21 0.94
CA ASN A 2 -8.05 26.05 0.78
C ASN A 2 -7.60 25.93 -0.67
N ARG A 3 -6.43 26.49 -1.01
CA ARG A 3 -5.79 26.21 -2.29
C ARG A 3 -5.27 24.76 -2.26
N PRO A 4 -5.59 23.92 -3.25
CA PRO A 4 -5.06 22.56 -3.31
C PRO A 4 -3.53 22.61 -3.44
N LEU A 5 -2.82 21.89 -2.58
CA LEU A 5 -1.35 21.86 -2.52
C LEU A 5 -0.75 21.55 -3.89
N HIS A 6 0.38 22.15 -4.22
CA HIS A 6 1.07 21.85 -5.49
C HIS A 6 1.64 20.42 -5.44
N PRO A 7 1.66 19.65 -6.55
CA PRO A 7 2.23 18.30 -6.57
C PRO A 7 3.67 18.24 -6.04
N ASP A 8 4.47 19.27 -6.33
CA ASP A 8 5.87 19.37 -5.86
C ASP A 8 6.01 19.55 -4.35
N GLN A 9 4.96 20.03 -3.66
CA GLN A 9 4.95 20.12 -2.21
C GLN A 9 4.69 18.74 -1.60
N LEU A 10 3.79 17.95 -2.20
CA LEU A 10 3.48 16.59 -1.74
C LEU A 10 4.67 15.64 -1.95
N ARG A 11 5.42 15.79 -3.06
CA ARG A 11 6.63 14.99 -3.35
C ARG A 11 7.77 15.17 -2.36
N LYS A 12 7.73 16.19 -1.51
CA LYS A 12 8.76 16.41 -0.48
C LYS A 12 8.44 15.67 0.81
N LEU A 13 7.18 15.25 0.99
CA LEU A 13 6.73 14.59 2.20
C LEU A 13 7.04 13.10 2.11
N VAL A 14 7.57 12.52 3.19
CA VAL A 14 7.90 11.10 3.27
C VAL A 14 6.75 10.35 3.94
N PRO A 15 6.22 9.25 3.37
CA PRO A 15 6.70 8.51 2.18
C PRO A 15 5.99 8.88 0.85
N LEU A 16 5.35 10.05 0.74
CA LEU A 16 4.64 10.47 -0.49
C LEU A 16 5.58 10.71 -1.68
N ASP A 17 6.85 10.99 -1.42
CA ASP A 17 7.94 11.00 -2.40
C ASP A 17 8.07 9.66 -3.15
N GLY A 18 7.60 8.57 -2.54
CA GLY A 18 7.48 7.25 -3.13
C GLY A 18 6.28 7.04 -4.06
N LEU A 19 5.40 8.02 -4.28
CA LEU A 19 4.21 7.86 -5.13
C LEU A 19 4.42 8.37 -6.57
N SER A 20 3.76 7.73 -7.55
CA SER A 20 3.77 8.18 -8.95
C SER A 20 3.07 9.55 -9.12
N PRO A 21 3.34 10.31 -10.20
CA PRO A 21 2.65 11.56 -10.49
C PRO A 21 1.11 11.43 -10.46
N ARG A 22 0.59 10.32 -11.00
CA ARG A 22 -0.86 10.06 -11.06
C ARG A 22 -1.44 9.61 -9.73
N GLN A 23 -0.72 8.79 -8.96
CA GLN A 23 -1.12 8.44 -7.59
C GLN A 23 -1.15 9.67 -6.69
N LEU A 24 -0.14 10.54 -6.78
CA LEU A 24 -0.13 11.82 -6.09
C LEU A 24 -1.32 12.68 -6.49
N TRP A 25 -1.67 12.71 -7.77
CA TRP A 25 -2.85 13.42 -8.26
C TRP A 25 -4.15 12.84 -7.68
N GLN A 26 -4.31 11.51 -7.68
CA GLN A 26 -5.46 10.83 -7.08
C GLN A 26 -5.62 11.17 -5.60
N VAL A 27 -4.56 11.01 -4.81
CA VAL A 27 -4.59 11.32 -3.37
C VAL A 27 -4.86 12.80 -3.16
N ARG A 28 -4.20 13.69 -3.90
CA ARG A 28 -4.36 15.15 -3.82
C ARG A 28 -5.81 15.61 -3.91
N THR A 29 -6.64 14.98 -4.74
CA THR A 29 -8.07 15.37 -4.86
C THR A 29 -8.85 15.24 -3.56
N ARG A 30 -8.38 14.40 -2.64
CA ARG A 30 -9.01 14.13 -1.34
C ARG A 30 -8.31 14.83 -0.18
N LEU A 31 -7.13 15.39 -0.43
CA LEU A 31 -6.32 16.06 0.58
C LEU A 31 -6.78 17.50 0.78
N VAL A 32 -7.39 17.74 1.94
CA VAL A 32 -7.82 19.07 2.37
C VAL A 32 -6.94 19.50 3.54
N PRO A 33 -6.07 20.51 3.38
CA PRO A 33 -5.29 21.03 4.48
C PRO A 33 -6.18 21.57 5.60
N CYS A 34 -5.83 21.25 6.83
CA CYS A 34 -6.46 21.73 8.04
C CYS A 34 -5.67 22.91 8.62
N GLN A 35 -6.36 23.93 9.12
CA GLN A 35 -5.73 25.03 9.85
C GLN A 35 -5.83 24.81 11.35
N LEU A 36 -4.73 25.05 12.05
CA LEU A 36 -4.66 25.02 13.50
C LEU A 36 -4.14 26.39 13.96
N GLY A 37 -4.99 27.16 14.64
CA GLY A 37 -4.64 28.49 15.13
C GLY A 37 -3.68 28.43 16.31
N ALA A 38 -2.95 29.53 16.53
CA ALA A 38 -2.01 29.63 17.65
C ALA A 38 -2.66 29.23 19.00
N GLY A 39 -2.01 28.32 19.73
CA GLY A 39 -2.44 27.80 21.02
C GLY A 39 -3.40 26.61 20.96
N GLN A 40 -3.97 26.28 19.78
CA GLN A 40 -4.86 25.14 19.60
C GLN A 40 -4.10 23.80 19.63
N VAL A 41 -4.80 22.75 20.05
CA VAL A 41 -4.29 21.38 20.11
C VAL A 41 -4.89 20.58 18.96
N LEU A 42 -4.09 19.73 18.32
CA LEU A 42 -4.57 18.84 17.26
C LEU A 42 -5.44 17.74 17.88
N GLU A 43 -6.76 17.80 17.64
CA GLU A 43 -7.68 16.74 18.07
C GLU A 43 -7.58 15.51 17.16
N ARG A 44 -6.84 14.49 17.62
CA ARG A 44 -6.84 13.16 17.01
C ARG A 44 -8.06 12.38 17.52
N GLY A 45 -9.17 12.51 16.79
CA GLY A 45 -10.46 11.95 17.22
C GLY A 45 -10.43 10.43 17.40
N LEU A 46 -10.90 9.96 18.56
CA LEU A 46 -11.31 8.59 18.80
C LEU A 46 -12.43 8.22 17.81
N GLY A 47 -12.08 7.65 16.65
CA GLY A 47 -13.05 7.17 15.65
C GLY A 47 -12.79 7.62 14.21
N ARG A 48 -11.84 8.52 13.94
CA ARG A 48 -11.25 8.62 12.60
C ARG A 48 -10.12 7.60 12.54
N GLY A 49 -10.02 6.81 11.46
CA GLY A 49 -8.93 5.85 11.28
C GLY A 49 -7.56 6.51 11.44
N GLU A 50 -6.51 5.70 11.63
CA GLU A 50 -5.15 6.24 11.77
C GLU A 50 -4.82 7.19 10.60
N THR A 51 -4.31 8.38 10.89
CA THR A 51 -3.88 9.36 9.87
C THR A 51 -2.39 9.64 9.93
N HIS A 52 -1.80 9.84 8.75
CA HIS A 52 -0.49 10.45 8.59
C HIS A 52 -0.67 11.96 8.51
N ASP A 53 -0.37 12.67 9.61
CA ASP A 53 -0.43 14.13 9.67
C ASP A 53 0.93 14.74 9.31
N TYR A 54 0.99 15.86 8.60
CA TYR A 54 2.22 16.57 8.21
C TYR A 54 2.09 18.07 8.49
N LEU A 55 3.19 18.70 8.90
CA LEU A 55 3.25 20.15 9.10
C LEU A 55 3.72 20.84 7.81
N LEU A 56 2.83 21.62 7.19
CA LEU A 56 3.13 22.34 5.94
C LEU A 56 3.63 23.77 6.19
N SER A 57 3.10 24.45 7.20
CA SER A 57 3.50 25.79 7.62
C SER A 57 3.27 26.00 9.10
N GLY A 58 4.06 26.88 9.72
CA GLY A 58 3.96 27.19 11.16
C GLY A 58 4.89 26.34 12.01
N ARG A 59 4.65 26.35 13.32
CA ARG A 59 5.44 25.68 14.36
C ARG A 59 4.55 24.95 15.35
N LEU A 60 4.89 23.70 15.60
CA LEU A 60 4.19 22.83 16.54
C LEU A 60 5.09 22.47 17.72
N LEU A 61 4.51 22.39 18.90
CA LEU A 61 5.10 21.77 20.08
C LEU A 61 4.50 20.37 20.25
N LEU A 62 5.34 19.36 20.15
CA LEU A 62 5.01 17.95 20.33
C LEU A 62 5.40 17.55 21.74
N THR A 63 4.46 17.11 22.56
CA THR A 63 4.73 16.64 23.92
C THR A 63 4.49 15.14 23.99
N GLY A 64 5.53 14.36 24.26
CA GLY A 64 5.46 12.91 24.42
C GLY A 64 4.81 12.49 25.74
N SER A 65 4.53 11.20 25.88
CA SER A 65 3.96 10.62 27.11
C SER A 65 4.91 10.65 28.31
N ASP A 66 6.22 10.76 28.05
CA ASP A 66 7.28 10.99 29.03
C ASP A 66 7.43 12.47 29.44
N GLY A 67 6.61 13.37 28.86
CA GLY A 67 6.67 14.81 29.06
C GLY A 67 7.78 15.51 28.28
N GLN A 68 8.55 14.80 27.44
CA GLN A 68 9.53 15.46 26.58
C GLN A 68 8.84 16.30 25.52
N GLN A 69 9.34 17.52 25.36
CA GLN A 69 8.83 18.48 24.40
C GLN A 69 9.78 18.60 23.22
N THR A 70 9.25 18.34 22.02
CA THR A 70 9.96 18.50 20.75
C THR A 70 9.31 19.63 19.96
N LEU A 71 10.13 20.58 19.52
CA LEU A 71 9.69 21.69 18.68
C LEU A 71 9.84 21.33 17.21
N LEU A 72 8.74 21.37 16.46
CA LEU A 72 8.72 21.09 15.03
C LEU A 72 8.44 22.36 14.22
N HIS A 73 9.32 22.67 13.28
CA HIS A 73 9.21 23.83 12.40
C HIS A 73 8.98 23.42 10.96
N ALA A 74 8.01 24.02 10.28
CA ALA A 74 7.80 23.83 8.86
C ALA A 74 9.07 24.19 8.06
N GLY A 75 9.35 23.44 7.00
CA GLY A 75 10.54 23.62 6.14
C GLY A 75 11.83 22.99 6.69
N THR A 76 11.81 22.41 7.88
CA THR A 76 12.90 21.56 8.37
C THR A 76 12.79 20.14 7.81
N PRO A 77 13.90 19.38 7.74
CA PRO A 77 13.85 17.96 7.35
C PRO A 77 12.84 17.16 8.19
N ALA A 78 12.77 17.41 9.50
CA ALA A 78 11.83 16.73 10.39
C ALA A 78 10.35 16.95 10.00
N ALA A 79 10.00 18.12 9.46
CA ALA A 79 8.63 18.43 9.04
C ALA A 79 8.22 17.75 7.72
N LEU A 80 9.17 17.16 6.99
CA LEU A 80 8.88 16.35 5.81
C LEU A 80 8.29 14.97 6.17
N HIS A 81 8.49 14.52 7.40
CA HIS A 81 7.99 13.23 7.87
C HIS A 81 6.65 13.37 8.59
N ARG A 82 5.92 12.25 8.71
CA ARG A 82 4.69 12.14 9.51
C ARG A 82 4.93 12.68 10.93
N LEU A 83 3.96 13.45 11.45
CA LEU A 83 3.85 13.82 12.85
C LEU A 83 3.75 12.56 13.69
N SER A 84 4.84 12.30 14.37
CA SER A 84 5.06 11.07 15.10
C SER A 84 5.01 11.38 16.57
N LEU A 85 3.92 10.94 17.20
CA LEU A 85 3.76 11.00 18.65
C LEU A 85 3.36 9.61 19.10
N SER A 86 4.12 9.08 20.05
CA SER A 86 3.68 7.96 20.87
C SER A 86 2.48 8.44 21.69
N LEU A 87 1.34 7.76 21.56
CA LEU A 87 0.18 8.06 22.40
C LEU A 87 0.47 7.66 23.85
N PRO A 88 0.01 8.43 24.86
CA PRO A 88 -0.75 9.69 24.77
C PRO A 88 0.19 10.91 24.68
N GLY A 89 0.31 11.50 23.49
CA GLY A 89 1.11 12.72 23.28
C GLY A 89 0.24 13.87 22.76
N GLU A 90 0.60 15.11 23.08
CA GLU A 90 -0.11 16.33 22.68
C GLU A 90 0.62 17.06 21.54
N VAL A 91 -0.11 17.48 20.50
CA VAL A 91 0.41 18.41 19.47
C VAL A 91 -0.24 19.77 19.67
N ARG A 92 0.55 20.81 19.91
CA ARG A 92 0.04 22.18 20.09
C ARG A 92 0.63 23.14 19.05
N ALA A 93 -0.20 23.96 18.44
CA ALA A 93 0.25 25.06 17.59
C ALA A 93 0.85 26.20 18.42
N LEU A 94 2.06 26.64 18.08
CA LEU A 94 2.68 27.84 18.67
C LEU A 94 2.33 29.11 17.90
N ASP A 95 2.05 28.96 16.60
CA ASP A 95 1.52 29.98 15.71
C ASP A 95 0.52 29.35 14.74
N ASP A 96 -0.04 30.13 13.82
CA ASP A 96 -1.00 29.62 12.85
C ASP A 96 -0.35 28.58 11.92
N CYS A 97 -0.80 27.34 12.07
CA CYS A 97 -0.26 26.18 11.40
C CYS A 97 -1.19 25.68 10.30
N LEU A 98 -0.59 25.11 9.26
CA LEU A 98 -1.30 24.36 8.23
C LEU A 98 -0.83 22.90 8.26
N LEU A 99 -1.78 21.99 8.43
CA LEU A 99 -1.56 20.56 8.51
C LEU A 99 -2.18 19.83 7.33
N LEU A 100 -1.56 18.73 6.92
CA LEU A 100 -2.09 17.78 5.95
C LEU A 100 -2.34 16.45 6.64
N SER A 101 -3.55 15.91 6.54
CA SER A 101 -3.87 14.58 7.07
C SER A 101 -4.23 13.63 5.93
N ILE A 102 -3.67 12.43 5.97
CA ILE A 102 -3.87 11.37 4.98
C ILE A 102 -4.29 10.10 5.71
N ASP A 103 -5.26 9.36 5.19
CA ASP A 103 -5.63 8.06 5.75
C ASP A 103 -4.46 7.07 5.65
N SER A 104 -4.05 6.49 6.78
CA SER A 104 -2.92 5.55 6.86
C SER A 104 -3.16 4.29 6.04
N GLY A 105 -4.39 3.76 6.03
CA GLY A 105 -4.72 2.55 5.29
C GLY A 105 -4.63 2.74 3.78
N GLU A 106 -5.11 3.89 3.28
CA GLU A 106 -4.97 4.28 1.88
C GLU A 106 -3.50 4.47 1.48
N LEU A 107 -2.71 5.17 2.31
CA LEU A 107 -1.30 5.42 2.04
C LEU A 107 -0.47 4.12 2.06
N GLU A 108 -0.63 3.28 3.07
CA GLU A 108 0.06 1.98 3.16
C GLU A 108 -0.21 1.09 1.95
N ARG A 109 -1.46 1.09 1.48
CA ARG A 109 -1.85 0.39 0.26
C ARG A 109 -1.05 0.93 -0.92
N LEU A 110 -1.15 2.22 -1.24
CA LEU A 110 -0.44 2.80 -2.39
C LEU A 110 1.09 2.52 -2.38
N LEU A 111 1.72 2.52 -1.20
CA LEU A 111 3.16 2.24 -1.07
C LEU A 111 3.51 0.75 -1.22
N SER A 112 2.78 -0.14 -0.53
CA SER A 112 3.00 -1.59 -0.61
C SER A 112 2.81 -2.15 -2.03
N TRP A 113 2.03 -1.44 -2.83
CA TRP A 113 1.74 -1.77 -4.21
C TRP A 113 2.90 -1.51 -5.18
N ARG A 114 3.55 -0.34 -5.09
CA ARG A 114 4.74 -0.03 -5.89
C ARG A 114 5.87 -1.03 -5.61
N GLN A 115 5.98 -1.41 -4.35
CA GLN A 115 6.95 -2.35 -3.85
C GLN A 115 6.89 -3.73 -4.54
N ALA A 116 5.71 -4.35 -4.51
CA ALA A 116 5.51 -5.67 -5.08
C ALA A 116 5.72 -5.66 -6.60
N LEU A 117 5.44 -4.54 -7.26
CA LEU A 117 5.78 -4.37 -8.66
C LEU A 117 7.28 -4.31 -8.91
N GLN A 118 8.03 -3.50 -8.16
CA GLN A 118 9.46 -3.36 -8.36
C GLN A 118 10.14 -4.74 -8.25
N ASP A 119 9.71 -5.56 -7.30
CA ASP A 119 10.15 -6.95 -7.15
C ASP A 119 9.83 -7.78 -8.40
N VAL A 120 8.61 -7.69 -8.93
CA VAL A 120 8.18 -8.41 -10.13
C VAL A 120 8.95 -7.94 -11.39
N LEU A 121 9.19 -6.64 -11.55
CA LEU A 121 9.95 -6.07 -12.67
C LEU A 121 11.41 -6.51 -12.64
N LEU A 122 12.04 -6.47 -11.46
CA LEU A 122 13.42 -6.95 -11.24
C LEU A 122 13.54 -8.43 -11.60
N GLU A 123 12.55 -9.25 -11.28
CA GLU A 123 12.56 -10.69 -11.57
C GLU A 123 12.36 -11.03 -13.04
N LEU A 124 11.46 -10.31 -13.70
CA LEU A 124 11.12 -10.59 -15.09
C LEU A 124 12.24 -10.18 -16.07
N SER A 125 13.34 -9.56 -15.59
CA SER A 125 14.46 -9.08 -16.41
C SER A 125 13.97 -8.28 -17.63
N MET A 126 12.88 -7.51 -17.45
CA MET A 126 12.21 -6.85 -18.57
C MET A 126 12.94 -5.57 -18.89
N GLU A 127 13.41 -5.45 -20.13
CA GLU A 127 13.90 -4.18 -20.66
C GLU A 127 12.84 -3.56 -21.58
N GLY A 128 12.62 -2.25 -21.48
CA GLY A 128 11.91 -1.45 -22.49
C GLY A 128 10.39 -1.40 -22.35
N GLU A 129 9.66 -1.64 -23.46
CA GLU A 129 8.23 -1.33 -23.61
C GLU A 129 7.30 -2.00 -22.58
N VAL A 130 7.70 -3.16 -22.04
CA VAL A 130 6.86 -3.88 -21.08
C VAL A 130 6.87 -3.21 -19.70
N GLU A 131 7.98 -2.60 -19.30
CA GLU A 131 8.07 -1.83 -18.04
C GLU A 131 7.13 -0.63 -18.07
N VAL A 132 7.17 0.16 -19.17
CA VAL A 132 6.30 1.33 -19.35
C VAL A 132 4.82 0.95 -19.38
N TRP A 133 4.48 -0.16 -20.04
CA TRP A 133 3.11 -0.66 -20.04
C TRP A 133 2.66 -1.14 -18.65
N LEU A 134 3.53 -1.88 -17.93
CA LEU A 134 3.24 -2.36 -16.59
C LEU A 134 3.07 -1.21 -15.59
N GLU A 135 3.88 -0.16 -15.70
CA GLU A 135 3.70 1.05 -14.90
C GLU A 135 2.33 1.68 -15.14
N ARG A 136 1.92 1.86 -16.40
CA ARG A 136 0.60 2.42 -16.75
C ARG A 136 -0.55 1.55 -16.31
N LEU A 137 -0.37 0.22 -16.40
CA LEU A 137 -1.31 -0.76 -15.90
C LEU A 137 -1.61 -0.45 -14.42
N LEU A 138 -0.58 -0.31 -13.59
CA LEU A 138 -0.72 -0.09 -12.13
C LEU A 138 -1.29 1.25 -11.74
N GLU A 139 -1.20 2.25 -12.60
CA GLU A 139 -1.85 3.52 -12.36
C GLU A 139 -3.39 3.42 -12.43
N ASN A 140 -3.91 2.29 -12.90
CA ASN A 140 -5.34 2.08 -12.96
C ASN A 140 -5.93 1.87 -11.53
N PRO A 141 -7.02 2.59 -11.18
CA PRO A 141 -7.69 2.44 -9.88
C PRO A 141 -8.07 1.01 -9.49
N LEU A 142 -8.24 0.11 -10.45
CA LEU A 142 -8.48 -1.32 -10.22
C LEU A 142 -7.32 -1.99 -9.46
N PHE A 143 -6.07 -1.64 -9.76
CA PHE A 143 -4.89 -2.10 -9.02
C PHE A 143 -4.71 -1.36 -7.70
N ALA A 144 -5.64 -0.50 -7.28
CA ALA A 144 -5.68 -0.11 -5.89
C ALA A 144 -6.38 -1.21 -5.05
N GLN A 145 -7.03 -2.20 -5.66
CA GLN A 145 -7.92 -3.16 -4.97
C GLN A 145 -7.36 -4.60 -4.84
N VAL A 146 -6.48 -5.05 -5.74
CA VAL A 146 -5.93 -6.43 -5.80
C VAL A 146 -4.66 -6.64 -4.93
N PRO A 147 -4.67 -7.10 -3.67
CA PRO A 147 -3.50 -7.12 -2.77
C PRO A 147 -2.11 -7.27 -3.44
N PRO A 148 -1.07 -6.48 -3.10
CA PRO A 148 0.19 -6.42 -3.86
C PRO A 148 0.83 -7.78 -4.15
N VAL A 149 0.66 -8.72 -3.22
CA VAL A 149 1.15 -10.09 -3.32
C VAL A 149 0.53 -10.91 -4.47
N ASN A 150 -0.68 -10.53 -4.91
CA ASN A 150 -1.43 -11.16 -5.98
C ASN A 150 -1.04 -10.66 -7.38
N ILE A 151 -0.24 -9.58 -7.50
CA ILE A 151 0.18 -9.02 -8.80
C ILE A 151 0.84 -10.08 -9.68
N ARG A 152 1.72 -10.91 -9.11
CA ARG A 152 2.40 -11.95 -9.88
C ARG A 152 1.42 -12.98 -10.44
N SER A 153 0.50 -13.44 -9.59
CA SER A 153 -0.54 -14.40 -9.98
C SER A 153 -1.39 -13.81 -11.10
N MET A 154 -1.77 -12.54 -10.97
CA MET A 154 -2.53 -11.82 -11.98
C MET A 154 -1.80 -11.73 -13.33
N LEU A 155 -0.53 -11.30 -13.34
CA LEU A 155 0.23 -11.18 -14.59
C LEU A 155 0.36 -12.53 -15.33
N ASN A 156 0.49 -13.63 -14.58
CA ASN A 156 0.53 -14.97 -15.17
C ASN A 156 -0.81 -15.44 -15.76
N ARG A 157 -1.93 -14.81 -15.36
CA ARG A 157 -3.29 -15.15 -15.81
C ARG A 157 -3.78 -14.27 -16.96
N LEU A 158 -3.01 -13.23 -17.31
CA LEU A 158 -3.33 -12.35 -18.44
C LEU A 158 -3.12 -13.08 -19.76
N VAL A 159 -4.15 -13.08 -20.60
CA VAL A 159 -4.12 -13.67 -21.94
C VAL A 159 -4.03 -12.56 -22.99
N SER A 160 -2.97 -12.58 -23.81
CA SER A 160 -2.76 -11.61 -24.87
C SER A 160 -3.66 -11.90 -26.08
N ILE A 161 -4.36 -10.89 -26.57
CA ILE A 161 -5.27 -10.98 -27.72
C ILE A 161 -4.98 -9.82 -28.67
N GLU A 162 -4.52 -10.16 -29.88
CA GLU A 162 -4.41 -9.21 -30.98
C GLU A 162 -5.81 -8.81 -31.47
N SER A 163 -6.02 -7.51 -31.68
CA SER A 163 -7.33 -6.94 -32.02
C SER A 163 -7.20 -5.91 -33.14
N THR A 164 -8.10 -5.96 -34.10
CA THR A 164 -8.09 -5.05 -35.27
C THR A 164 -9.04 -3.87 -35.09
N ALA A 165 -8.79 -2.77 -35.78
CA ALA A 165 -9.68 -1.62 -35.83
C ALA A 165 -11.12 -2.05 -36.22
N GLY A 166 -12.11 -1.50 -35.51
CA GLY A 166 -13.52 -1.85 -35.63
C GLY A 166 -13.97 -3.11 -34.87
N GLN A 167 -13.05 -3.88 -34.30
CA GLN A 167 -13.40 -5.05 -33.48
C GLN A 167 -14.05 -4.61 -32.16
N ALA A 168 -15.26 -5.12 -31.89
CA ALA A 168 -15.92 -4.95 -30.60
C ALA A 168 -15.34 -5.95 -29.59
N LEU A 169 -14.74 -5.42 -28.51
CA LEU A 169 -14.19 -6.21 -27.41
C LEU A 169 -15.23 -6.51 -26.34
N LEU A 170 -16.12 -5.54 -26.08
CA LEU A 170 -17.25 -5.66 -25.17
C LEU A 170 -18.50 -5.09 -25.84
N ARG A 171 -19.67 -5.63 -25.52
CA ARG A 171 -20.96 -5.07 -25.96
C ARG A 171 -21.84 -4.76 -24.77
N GLU A 172 -22.48 -3.60 -24.83
CA GLU A 172 -23.46 -3.16 -23.83
C GLU A 172 -24.58 -4.20 -23.66
N GLY A 173 -24.98 -4.44 -22.42
CA GLY A 173 -26.03 -5.39 -22.05
C GLY A 173 -25.57 -6.85 -21.93
N GLU A 174 -24.36 -7.19 -22.37
CA GLU A 174 -23.82 -8.55 -22.18
C GLU A 174 -23.40 -8.81 -20.73
N ALA A 175 -23.21 -10.07 -20.37
CA ALA A 175 -22.72 -10.43 -19.04
C ALA A 175 -21.26 -10.00 -18.83
N GLY A 176 -20.94 -9.58 -17.60
CA GLY A 176 -19.57 -9.35 -17.15
C GLY A 176 -18.83 -10.67 -16.90
N ASP A 177 -18.09 -11.18 -17.88
CA ASP A 177 -17.33 -12.45 -17.78
C ASP A 177 -15.80 -12.26 -17.75
N CYS A 178 -15.31 -11.08 -18.13
CA CYS A 178 -13.89 -10.73 -18.16
C CYS A 178 -13.67 -9.21 -18.11
N CYS A 179 -12.45 -8.78 -17.86
CA CYS A 179 -12.01 -7.40 -18.11
C CYS A 179 -10.76 -7.41 -19.01
N TYR A 180 -10.44 -6.24 -19.55
CA TYR A 180 -9.33 -6.08 -20.48
C TYR A 180 -8.41 -4.95 -20.05
N PHE A 181 -7.14 -5.07 -20.44
CA PHE A 181 -6.13 -4.02 -20.36
C PHE A 181 -5.60 -3.72 -21.75
N LEU A 182 -5.66 -2.45 -22.16
CA LEU A 182 -5.16 -2.03 -23.46
C LEU A 182 -3.62 -1.97 -23.43
N LYS A 183 -2.97 -2.87 -24.15
CA LYS A 183 -1.50 -2.94 -24.23
C LYS A 183 -0.94 -2.03 -25.32
N SER A 184 -1.58 -2.00 -26.49
CA SER A 184 -1.24 -1.13 -27.62
C SER A 184 -2.47 -0.83 -28.47
N GLY A 185 -2.39 0.19 -29.32
CA GLY A 185 -3.52 0.69 -30.11
C GLY A 185 -4.42 1.64 -29.31
N ARG A 186 -5.62 1.89 -29.83
CA ARG A 186 -6.63 2.75 -29.20
C ARG A 186 -8.01 2.13 -29.29
N ALA A 187 -8.86 2.39 -28.30
CA ALA A 187 -10.25 1.95 -28.28
C ALA A 187 -11.19 3.09 -27.90
N GLN A 188 -12.48 2.92 -28.12
CA GLN A 188 -13.52 3.87 -27.74
C GLN A 188 -14.64 3.18 -26.97
N VAL A 189 -15.18 3.88 -25.98
CA VAL A 189 -16.32 3.45 -25.15
C VAL A 189 -17.58 4.11 -25.68
N LEU A 190 -18.56 3.29 -26.09
CA LEU A 190 -19.79 3.72 -26.72
C LEU A 190 -20.99 3.24 -25.90
N LYS A 191 -21.95 4.13 -25.63
CA LYS A 191 -23.21 3.77 -24.97
C LYS A 191 -24.39 4.07 -25.88
N ASN A 192 -25.40 3.20 -25.89
CA ASN A 192 -26.65 3.46 -26.58
C ASN A 192 -27.41 4.59 -25.86
N ALA A 193 -27.82 5.60 -26.62
CA ALA A 193 -28.68 6.68 -26.19
C ALA A 193 -29.91 6.75 -27.12
N ASP A 194 -30.94 7.48 -26.71
CA ASP A 194 -32.21 7.59 -27.46
C ASP A 194 -32.01 8.05 -28.92
N ASN A 195 -30.92 8.76 -29.21
CA ASN A 195 -30.61 9.33 -30.53
C ASN A 195 -29.42 8.66 -31.25
N GLY A 196 -29.03 7.43 -30.85
CA GLY A 196 -27.94 6.68 -31.47
C GLY A 196 -26.83 6.31 -30.48
N ARG A 197 -25.60 6.08 -30.97
CA ARG A 197 -24.46 5.75 -30.10
C ARG A 197 -23.77 7.02 -29.62
N GLN A 198 -23.63 7.16 -28.31
CA GLN A 198 -22.90 8.23 -27.66
C GLN A 198 -21.46 7.77 -27.33
N LEU A 199 -20.47 8.55 -27.75
CA LEU A 199 -19.07 8.37 -27.33
C LEU A 199 -18.89 8.87 -25.90
N LEU A 200 -18.48 7.99 -24.99
CA LEU A 200 -18.23 8.32 -23.58
C LEU A 200 -16.76 8.67 -23.33
N ALA A 201 -15.84 7.91 -23.91
CA ALA A 201 -14.41 8.08 -23.72
C ALA A 201 -13.61 7.41 -24.85
N GLU A 202 -12.40 7.90 -25.08
CA GLU A 202 -11.35 7.17 -25.81
C GLU A 202 -10.36 6.58 -24.81
N LEU A 203 -9.87 5.37 -25.12
CA LEU A 203 -8.98 4.59 -24.29
C LEU A 203 -7.60 4.51 -24.96
N GLU A 204 -6.57 4.83 -24.18
CA GLU A 204 -5.17 4.78 -24.57
C GLU A 204 -4.45 3.59 -23.90
N PRO A 205 -3.27 3.17 -24.42
CA PRO A 205 -2.48 2.10 -23.81
C PRO A 205 -2.23 2.34 -22.32
N GLY A 206 -2.57 1.34 -21.50
CA GLY A 206 -2.62 1.41 -20.03
C GLY A 206 -4.04 1.47 -19.45
N ALA A 207 -5.07 1.71 -20.26
CA ALA A 207 -6.45 1.69 -19.81
C ALA A 207 -6.90 0.27 -19.41
N CYS A 208 -7.66 0.16 -18.31
CA CYS A 208 -8.46 -1.02 -17.99
C CYS A 208 -9.92 -0.70 -18.32
N PHE A 209 -10.66 -1.69 -18.80
CA PHE A 209 -12.08 -1.55 -19.07
C PHE A 209 -12.82 -2.88 -18.89
N GLY A 210 -14.11 -2.79 -18.55
CA GLY A 210 -15.00 -3.92 -18.31
C GLY A 210 -14.98 -4.46 -16.87
N GLU A 211 -14.21 -3.84 -15.99
CA GLU A 211 -14.08 -4.18 -14.58
C GLU A 211 -15.33 -3.88 -13.75
N GLU A 212 -16.08 -2.84 -14.09
CA GLU A 212 -17.28 -2.43 -13.33
C GLU A 212 -18.33 -3.56 -13.31
N ALA A 213 -18.54 -4.20 -14.46
CA ALA A 213 -19.43 -5.35 -14.58
C ALA A 213 -19.02 -6.55 -13.72
N LEU A 214 -17.72 -6.68 -13.41
CA LEU A 214 -17.22 -7.74 -12.54
C LEU A 214 -17.36 -7.38 -11.05
N LEU A 215 -17.13 -6.10 -10.72
CA LEU A 215 -17.20 -5.59 -9.34
C LEU A 215 -18.63 -5.48 -8.83
N GLU A 216 -19.54 -5.01 -9.67
CA GLU A 216 -20.95 -4.79 -9.31
C GLU A 216 -21.86 -5.98 -9.65
N ASP A 217 -21.30 -7.05 -10.26
CA ASP A 217 -22.03 -8.21 -10.77
C ASP A 217 -23.22 -7.81 -11.65
N CYS A 218 -22.97 -6.91 -12.58
CA CYS A 218 -23.98 -6.31 -13.46
C CYS A 218 -23.66 -6.55 -14.94
N ALA A 219 -24.63 -6.26 -15.82
CA ALA A 219 -24.40 -6.32 -17.26
C ALA A 219 -23.47 -5.18 -17.72
N ARG A 220 -22.79 -5.35 -18.87
CA ARG A 220 -21.93 -4.32 -19.45
C ARG A 220 -22.71 -3.02 -19.64
N ASN A 221 -22.20 -1.93 -19.07
CA ASN A 221 -22.82 -0.62 -19.11
C ASN A 221 -22.58 0.16 -20.43
N ALA A 222 -21.59 -0.27 -21.21
CA ALA A 222 -21.21 0.31 -22.49
C ALA A 222 -20.50 -0.75 -23.36
N SER A 223 -20.43 -0.48 -24.66
CA SER A 223 -19.63 -1.25 -25.62
C SER A 223 -18.23 -0.66 -25.72
N VAL A 224 -17.22 -1.50 -25.97
CA VAL A 224 -15.84 -1.05 -26.23
C VAL A 224 -15.40 -1.59 -27.57
N VAL A 225 -14.94 -0.70 -28.45
CA VAL A 225 -14.56 -1.02 -29.83
C VAL A 225 -13.18 -0.46 -30.14
N MET A 226 -12.31 -1.25 -30.75
CA MET A 226 -11.00 -0.79 -31.21
C MET A 226 -11.17 0.26 -32.30
N ILE A 227 -10.40 1.35 -32.23
CA ILE A 227 -10.32 2.36 -33.29
C ILE A 227 -9.02 2.22 -34.12
N GLU A 228 -8.02 1.55 -33.54
CA GLU A 228 -6.76 1.21 -34.21
C GLU A 228 -6.41 -0.25 -33.94
N ASP A 229 -5.62 -0.86 -34.83
CA ASP A 229 -5.05 -2.18 -34.58
C ASP A 229 -4.16 -2.14 -33.33
N GLY A 230 -4.20 -3.20 -32.53
CA GLY A 230 -3.47 -3.26 -31.28
C GLY A 230 -3.65 -4.56 -30.53
N CYS A 231 -3.23 -4.55 -29.27
CA CYS A 231 -3.20 -5.72 -28.42
C CYS A 231 -3.88 -5.42 -27.09
N VAL A 232 -4.71 -6.35 -26.62
CA VAL A 232 -5.35 -6.28 -25.30
C VAL A 232 -4.99 -7.51 -24.48
N LEU A 233 -4.89 -7.33 -23.16
CA LEU A 233 -4.74 -8.43 -22.22
C LEU A 233 -6.06 -8.69 -21.53
N ARG A 234 -6.57 -9.92 -21.66
CA ARG A 234 -7.83 -10.36 -21.07
C ARG A 234 -7.57 -11.03 -19.71
N LEU A 235 -8.39 -10.71 -18.73
CA LEU A 235 -8.46 -11.38 -17.43
C LEU A 235 -9.88 -11.89 -17.19
N ASP A 236 -10.03 -13.18 -16.88
CA ASP A 236 -11.32 -13.80 -16.61
C ASP A 236 -11.96 -13.31 -15.30
N ARG A 237 -13.29 -13.38 -15.19
CA ARG A 237 -14.03 -13.00 -13.97
C ARG A 237 -13.59 -13.80 -12.75
N ALA A 238 -13.49 -15.12 -12.88
CA ALA A 238 -13.09 -15.99 -11.76
C ALA A 238 -11.72 -15.57 -11.24
N ASP A 239 -10.81 -15.29 -12.17
CA ASP A 239 -9.46 -14.86 -11.91
C ASP A 239 -9.42 -13.51 -11.23
N PHE A 240 -10.15 -12.54 -11.78
CA PHE A 240 -10.30 -11.22 -11.20
C PHE A 240 -10.82 -11.26 -9.76
N LEU A 241 -11.90 -12.01 -9.49
CA LEU A 241 -12.49 -12.10 -8.16
C LEU A 241 -11.57 -12.81 -7.16
N GLU A 242 -10.81 -13.81 -7.60
CA GLU A 242 -9.83 -14.47 -6.75
C GLU A 242 -8.70 -13.53 -6.37
N LEU A 243 -8.22 -12.73 -7.32
CA LEU A 243 -7.14 -11.76 -7.10
C LEU A 243 -7.52 -10.61 -6.17
N LEU A 244 -8.81 -10.29 -6.03
CA LEU A 244 -9.30 -9.31 -5.06
C LEU A 244 -9.30 -9.83 -3.62
N LYS A 245 -9.24 -11.14 -3.40
CA LYS A 245 -9.28 -11.70 -2.04
C LYS A 245 -7.97 -11.41 -1.32
N ALA A 246 -8.08 -10.94 -0.08
CA ALA A 246 -6.95 -10.90 0.84
C ALA A 246 -6.36 -12.31 0.98
N PRO A 247 -5.02 -12.44 1.08
CA PRO A 247 -4.41 -13.75 1.25
C PRO A 247 -4.90 -14.38 2.55
N VAL A 248 -5.37 -15.62 2.46
CA VAL A 248 -5.68 -16.43 3.65
C VAL A 248 -4.36 -16.94 4.20
N VAL A 249 -4.00 -16.49 5.40
CA VAL A 249 -2.74 -16.84 6.04
C VAL A 249 -2.98 -17.41 7.43
N ALA A 250 -2.00 -18.16 7.94
CA ALA A 250 -2.02 -18.60 9.32
C ALA A 250 -1.82 -17.39 10.25
N GLU A 251 -2.70 -17.26 11.23
CA GLU A 251 -2.65 -16.19 12.23
C GLU A 251 -2.58 -16.77 13.64
N VAL A 252 -1.91 -16.06 14.54
CA VAL A 252 -1.78 -16.41 15.96
C VAL A 252 -2.23 -15.25 16.83
N GLY A 253 -2.89 -15.57 17.95
CA GLY A 253 -3.20 -14.58 18.99
C GLY A 253 -2.01 -14.34 19.92
N LEU A 254 -2.03 -13.21 20.65
CA LEU A 254 -0.95 -12.86 21.58
C LEU A 254 -0.71 -13.92 22.67
N ALA A 255 -1.75 -14.62 23.10
CA ALA A 255 -1.64 -15.68 24.10
C ALA A 255 -0.80 -16.89 23.62
N GLU A 256 -0.83 -17.18 22.32
CA GLU A 256 -0.15 -18.34 21.72
C GLU A 256 1.30 -18.01 21.32
N VAL A 257 1.60 -16.73 21.16
CA VAL A 257 2.94 -16.22 20.80
C VAL A 257 4.00 -16.69 21.80
N ALA A 258 3.69 -16.66 23.10
CA ALA A 258 4.66 -17.02 24.15
C ALA A 258 5.16 -18.47 24.00
N ASP A 259 4.25 -19.39 23.68
CA ASP A 259 4.59 -20.81 23.47
C ASP A 259 5.44 -21.00 22.21
N LEU A 260 5.11 -20.29 21.13
CA LEU A 260 5.87 -20.33 19.87
C LEU A 260 7.28 -19.77 20.05
N LEU A 261 7.42 -18.63 20.75
CA LEU A 261 8.72 -18.07 21.09
C LEU A 261 9.52 -19.04 21.99
N GLY A 262 8.87 -19.70 22.95
CA GLY A 262 9.47 -20.76 23.77
C GLY A 262 9.98 -21.96 22.95
N CYS A 263 9.34 -22.25 21.82
CA CYS A 263 9.78 -23.26 20.85
C CYS A 263 10.83 -22.74 19.84
N GLY A 264 11.34 -21.53 20.03
CA GLY A 264 12.40 -20.96 19.21
C GLY A 264 11.90 -20.16 18.00
N ALA A 265 10.61 -19.81 17.93
CA ALA A 265 10.12 -18.89 16.91
C ALA A 265 10.80 -17.51 16.99
N GLN A 266 10.78 -16.79 15.87
CA GLN A 266 11.47 -15.52 15.73
C GLN A 266 10.52 -14.42 15.25
N TRP A 267 10.52 -13.29 15.94
CA TRP A 267 9.80 -12.10 15.48
C TRP A 267 10.43 -11.53 14.21
N LEU A 268 9.57 -11.21 13.24
CA LEU A 268 9.85 -10.41 12.05
C LEU A 268 8.98 -9.14 12.10
N ASP A 269 9.64 -8.00 12.26
CA ASP A 269 9.00 -6.71 12.10
C ASP A 269 8.98 -6.33 10.63
N VAL A 270 7.80 -6.27 10.02
CA VAL A 270 7.64 -5.97 8.61
C VAL A 270 7.24 -4.52 8.34
N ARG A 271 7.31 -3.66 9.36
CA ARG A 271 7.03 -2.23 9.27
C ARG A 271 8.18 -1.46 8.63
N GLN A 272 8.00 -0.15 8.48
CA GLN A 272 9.05 0.74 7.98
C GLN A 272 10.15 0.91 9.04
N LEU A 273 11.32 1.38 8.61
CA LEU A 273 12.48 1.51 9.49
C LEU A 273 12.21 2.47 10.65
N GLU A 274 11.50 3.57 10.40
CA GLU A 274 11.22 4.58 11.41
C GLU A 274 10.31 4.04 12.52
N ASP A 275 9.34 3.20 12.17
CA ASP A 275 8.45 2.55 13.15
C ASP A 275 9.21 1.50 13.98
N TYR A 276 10.13 0.76 13.34
CA TYR A 276 10.99 -0.21 14.02
C TYR A 276 11.93 0.47 15.01
N GLU A 277 12.65 1.51 14.59
CA GLU A 277 13.64 2.21 15.42
C GLU A 277 13.02 2.86 16.66
N ARG A 278 11.74 3.23 16.59
CA ARG A 278 10.99 3.82 17.72
C ARG A 278 10.58 2.82 18.79
N GLY A 279 10.47 1.55 18.42
CA GLY A 279 9.90 0.53 19.28
C GLY A 279 9.61 -0.73 18.49
N HIS A 280 10.21 -1.85 18.87
CA HIS A 280 10.00 -3.15 18.25
C HIS A 280 10.00 -4.26 19.30
N ALA A 281 9.48 -5.43 18.89
CA ALA A 281 9.48 -6.63 19.71
C ALA A 281 10.90 -7.07 20.05
N MET A 282 11.07 -7.61 21.26
CA MET A 282 12.36 -8.05 21.75
C MET A 282 13.02 -9.02 20.76
N GLN A 283 14.26 -8.72 20.37
CA GLN A 283 15.04 -9.46 19.39
C GLN A 283 14.38 -9.59 18.00
N ALA A 284 13.40 -8.75 17.66
CA ALA A 284 12.75 -8.79 16.35
C ALA A 284 13.75 -8.45 15.25
N LEU A 285 13.72 -9.24 14.17
CA LEU A 285 14.46 -8.94 12.96
C LEU A 285 13.67 -7.91 12.14
N HIS A 286 14.33 -6.83 11.75
CA HIS A 286 13.73 -5.87 10.84
C HIS A 286 13.76 -6.39 9.40
N MET A 287 12.60 -6.84 8.94
CA MET A 287 12.38 -7.34 7.59
C MET A 287 11.20 -6.60 6.98
N PRO A 288 11.34 -5.31 6.60
CA PRO A 288 10.27 -4.59 5.92
C PRO A 288 9.68 -5.47 4.85
N LEU A 289 8.34 -5.58 4.78
CA LEU A 289 7.61 -6.40 3.78
C LEU A 289 8.21 -6.25 2.37
N HIS A 290 8.71 -5.05 2.18
CA HIS A 290 9.20 -4.37 1.04
C HIS A 290 10.60 -4.81 0.58
N LEU A 291 11.43 -5.27 1.51
CA LEU A 291 12.72 -5.92 1.22
C LEU A 291 12.67 -7.42 1.55
N LEU A 292 11.54 -7.91 2.07
CA LEU A 292 11.43 -9.24 2.67
C LEU A 292 11.88 -10.31 1.70
N ARG A 293 11.40 -10.27 0.44
CA ARG A 293 11.76 -11.26 -0.58
C ARG A 293 13.27 -11.36 -0.79
N MET A 294 13.95 -10.24 -0.97
CA MET A 294 15.41 -10.19 -1.15
C MET A 294 16.17 -10.59 0.12
N LYS A 295 15.62 -10.27 1.30
CA LYS A 295 16.23 -10.55 2.60
C LYS A 295 15.89 -11.95 3.14
N THR A 296 15.00 -12.71 2.52
CA THR A 296 14.67 -14.08 2.96
C THR A 296 15.88 -15.01 2.96
N ARG A 297 16.89 -14.76 2.12
CA ARG A 297 18.19 -15.46 2.14
C ARG A 297 18.97 -15.31 3.45
N LEU A 298 18.59 -14.36 4.29
CA LEU A 298 19.16 -14.13 5.63
C LEU A 298 18.39 -14.90 6.71
N LEU A 299 17.27 -15.54 6.36
CA LEU A 299 16.44 -16.31 7.28
C LEU A 299 16.84 -17.78 7.27
N ASP A 300 16.67 -18.43 8.42
CA ASP A 300 16.83 -19.88 8.58
C ASP A 300 15.54 -20.58 8.13
N PRO A 301 15.59 -21.45 7.09
CA PRO A 301 14.41 -22.13 6.57
C PRO A 301 13.77 -23.12 7.54
N GLN A 302 14.47 -23.55 8.60
CA GLN A 302 13.91 -24.47 9.61
C GLN A 302 13.20 -23.74 10.76
N ARG A 303 13.31 -22.41 10.82
CA ARG A 303 12.78 -21.62 11.92
C ARG A 303 11.35 -21.16 11.65
N THR A 304 10.55 -21.08 12.70
CA THR A 304 9.21 -20.48 12.64
C THR A 304 9.29 -18.97 12.81
N TYR A 305 8.58 -18.23 11.97
CA TYR A 305 8.56 -16.77 11.98
C TYR A 305 7.21 -16.20 12.40
N LEU A 306 7.24 -15.19 13.27
CA LEU A 306 6.06 -14.45 13.70
C LEU A 306 6.14 -13.07 13.07
N CYS A 307 5.26 -12.74 12.14
CA CYS A 307 5.22 -11.45 11.46
C CYS A 307 4.21 -10.53 12.14
N TYR A 308 4.59 -9.27 12.36
CA TYR A 308 3.64 -8.25 12.82
C TYR A 308 3.86 -6.92 12.08
N CYS A 309 2.77 -6.17 11.99
CA CYS A 309 2.75 -4.78 11.56
C CYS A 309 1.68 -4.02 12.35
N GLU A 310 1.43 -2.77 11.99
CA GLU A 310 0.40 -1.94 12.64
C GLU A 310 -1.01 -2.57 12.54
N SER A 311 -1.55 -2.66 11.32
CA SER A 311 -2.94 -3.07 11.07
C SER A 311 -3.16 -4.56 10.78
N GLY A 312 -2.12 -5.39 10.89
CA GLY A 312 -2.13 -6.81 10.47
C GLY A 312 -2.07 -7.06 8.95
N LYS A 313 -2.36 -6.06 8.12
CA LYS A 313 -2.40 -6.22 6.65
C LYS A 313 -1.03 -6.51 6.02
N ARG A 314 0.01 -5.78 6.43
CA ARG A 314 1.39 -5.97 5.92
C ARG A 314 1.96 -7.31 6.38
N SER A 315 1.73 -7.69 7.63
CA SER A 315 2.18 -8.98 8.16
C SER A 315 1.47 -10.16 7.49
N ALA A 316 0.18 -10.03 7.14
CA ALA A 316 -0.50 -11.06 6.36
C ALA A 316 0.16 -11.27 4.97
N ASN A 317 0.47 -10.19 4.25
CA ASN A 317 1.20 -10.29 2.98
C ASN A 317 2.60 -10.91 3.16
N ALA A 318 3.29 -10.57 4.24
CA ALA A 318 4.61 -11.14 4.56
C ALA A 318 4.53 -12.66 4.79
N VAL A 319 3.54 -13.12 5.55
CA VAL A 319 3.34 -14.56 5.84
C VAL A 319 2.99 -15.32 4.58
N PHE A 320 2.12 -14.75 3.73
CA PHE A 320 1.81 -15.35 2.45
C PHE A 320 3.08 -15.55 1.60
N LEU A 321 3.90 -14.50 1.46
CA LEU A 321 5.16 -14.56 0.72
C LEU A 321 6.12 -15.61 1.30
N LEU A 322 6.32 -15.60 2.62
CA LEU A 322 7.19 -16.56 3.31
C LEU A 322 6.72 -17.99 3.11
N THR A 323 5.41 -18.24 3.20
CA THR A 323 4.80 -19.56 2.97
C THR A 323 5.03 -20.04 1.53
N GLN A 324 4.86 -19.15 0.54
CA GLN A 324 5.16 -19.47 -0.87
C GLN A 324 6.63 -19.81 -1.11
N LEU A 325 7.53 -19.25 -0.29
CA LEU A 325 8.97 -19.53 -0.33
C LEU A 325 9.37 -20.74 0.55
N GLY A 326 8.41 -21.43 1.16
CA GLY A 326 8.63 -22.65 1.95
C GLY A 326 8.95 -22.43 3.43
N PHE A 327 8.81 -21.22 3.96
CA PHE A 327 9.00 -20.93 5.38
C PHE A 327 7.73 -21.21 6.18
N CYS A 328 7.88 -21.57 7.46
CA CYS A 328 6.78 -21.60 8.43
C CYS A 328 6.62 -20.21 9.05
N ALA A 329 5.50 -19.54 8.80
CA ALA A 329 5.24 -18.20 9.32
C ALA A 329 3.79 -17.99 9.76
N TYR A 330 3.60 -17.11 10.74
CA TYR A 330 2.29 -16.72 11.26
C TYR A 330 2.18 -15.21 11.38
N ALA A 331 0.99 -14.65 11.11
CA ALA A 331 0.73 -13.24 11.34
C ALA A 331 0.16 -13.04 12.74
N LEU A 332 0.61 -12.01 13.46
CA LEU A 332 -0.07 -11.58 14.67
C LEU A 332 -1.47 -11.08 14.30
N ARG A 333 -2.51 -11.74 14.84
CA ARG A 333 -3.91 -11.46 14.51
C ARG A 333 -4.25 -10.00 14.78
N GLY A 334 -4.71 -9.29 13.75
CA GLY A 334 -5.09 -7.88 13.84
C GLY A 334 -3.94 -6.89 14.02
N GLY A 335 -2.67 -7.35 14.00
CA GLY A 335 -1.51 -6.50 14.19
C GLY A 335 -1.42 -5.86 15.57
N LEU A 336 -0.67 -4.77 15.67
CA LEU A 336 -0.50 -3.98 16.88
C LEU A 336 -1.76 -3.20 17.27
N ASP A 337 -2.62 -2.86 16.29
CA ASP A 337 -3.87 -2.12 16.53
C ASP A 337 -4.90 -2.93 17.32
N ALA A 338 -4.83 -4.26 17.25
CA ALA A 338 -5.69 -5.15 18.00
C ALA A 338 -5.24 -5.36 19.45
N LEU A 339 -4.05 -4.87 19.83
CA LEU A 339 -3.51 -5.03 21.18
C LEU A 339 -4.03 -3.93 22.10
N GLY A 340 -4.23 -4.28 23.38
CA GLY A 340 -4.44 -3.27 24.43
C GLY A 340 -3.21 -2.38 24.59
N MET A 341 -3.38 -1.18 25.17
CA MET A 341 -2.27 -0.23 25.36
C MET A 341 -1.10 -0.85 26.15
N GLU A 342 -1.39 -1.64 27.18
CA GLU A 342 -0.36 -2.31 28.00
C GLU A 342 0.38 -3.38 27.19
N ASP A 343 -0.35 -4.25 26.50
CA ASP A 343 0.23 -5.31 25.65
C ASP A 343 1.08 -4.74 24.52
N ARG A 344 0.62 -3.65 23.90
CA ARG A 344 1.36 -2.97 22.84
C ARG A 344 2.66 -2.37 23.36
N ALA A 345 2.63 -1.72 24.52
CA ALA A 345 3.82 -1.15 25.15
C ALA A 345 4.80 -2.25 25.61
N ALA A 346 4.27 -3.37 26.11
CA ALA A 346 5.07 -4.53 26.50
C ALA A 346 5.73 -5.20 25.29
N LEU A 347 5.04 -5.26 24.15
CA LEU A 347 5.60 -5.78 22.92
C LEU A 347 6.67 -4.83 22.36
N LEU A 348 6.39 -3.54 22.20
CA LEU A 348 7.31 -2.56 21.58
C LEU A 348 8.36 -2.03 22.57
N TRP A 349 9.09 -2.95 23.18
CA TRP A 349 10.02 -2.66 24.28
C TRP A 349 11.40 -2.15 23.82
N GLU A 350 11.94 -2.65 22.70
CA GLU A 350 13.29 -2.30 22.24
C GLU A 350 13.28 -1.13 21.25
N CYS A 351 14.30 -0.27 21.30
CA CYS A 351 14.46 0.87 20.39
C CYS A 351 15.85 0.85 19.71
N GLY A 352 15.98 1.55 18.58
CA GLY A 352 17.23 1.69 17.81
C GLY A 352 17.30 0.78 16.57
N SER A 353 18.48 0.72 15.94
CA SER A 353 18.75 -0.02 14.69
C SER A 353 18.60 -1.55 14.81
N GLY A 354 18.41 -2.04 16.04
CA GLY A 354 17.95 -3.39 16.37
C GLY A 354 18.89 -4.51 15.92
N TYR A 355 18.32 -5.59 15.41
CA TYR A 355 19.01 -6.86 15.19
C TYR A 355 19.06 -7.25 13.70
N LEU A 356 20.26 -7.57 13.22
CA LEU A 356 20.53 -8.02 11.85
C LEU A 356 20.69 -9.54 11.83
N ALA A 357 19.97 -10.18 10.90
CA ALA A 357 20.19 -11.57 10.56
C ALA A 357 21.42 -11.69 9.66
N ARG A 358 22.40 -12.48 10.10
CA ARG A 358 23.59 -12.86 9.33
C ARG A 358 23.27 -14.06 8.44
N SER A 359 24.06 -14.24 7.38
CA SER A 359 23.93 -15.36 6.43
C SER A 359 24.10 -16.75 7.05
N ASP A 360 24.57 -16.84 8.29
CA ASP A 360 24.71 -18.08 9.07
C ASP A 360 23.55 -18.31 10.06
N GLY A 361 22.48 -17.50 9.98
CA GLY A 361 21.31 -17.59 10.86
C GLY A 361 21.51 -16.96 12.25
N ARG A 362 22.68 -16.38 12.53
CA ARG A 362 22.93 -15.66 13.78
C ARG A 362 22.31 -14.27 13.74
N ILE A 363 21.80 -13.86 14.88
CA ILE A 363 21.18 -12.55 15.08
C ILE A 363 22.15 -11.72 15.92
N GLU A 364 22.68 -10.65 15.32
CA GLU A 364 23.60 -9.72 15.99
C GLU A 364 22.99 -8.33 16.07
N ARG A 365 23.29 -7.59 17.13
CA ARG A 365 22.93 -6.16 17.17
C ARG A 365 23.67 -5.42 16.07
N SER A 366 22.94 -4.56 15.35
CA SER A 366 23.59 -3.52 14.56
C SER A 366 24.34 -2.61 15.53
N LEU A 367 25.67 -2.55 15.42
CA LEU A 367 26.53 -1.67 16.23
C LEU A 367 26.29 -0.19 15.92
#